data_AF-A0A6N2S5P5-F1
#
_entry.id   AF-A0A6N2S5P5-F1
#
_cell.length_a   1.000
_cell.length_b   1.000
_cell.length_c   1.000
_cell.angle_alpha   90.00
_cell.angle_beta   90.00
_cell.angle_gamma   90.00
#
_symmetry.space_group_name_H-M   'P 1'
#
loop_
_entity.id
_entity.type
_entity.pdbx_description
1 polymer ?
#
loop_
_entity_poly.entity_id
_entity_poly.type
_entity_poly.pdbx_seq_one_letter_code
_entity_poly.pdbx_strand_id
1 'polypeptide(L)'
;MTGKIRTLGPGIFKITDTENGRDFSADLTKAQLNPSNSSDDPTTYLDGSEETNTTTTWTFEGTVGDDFSEDGLAVWLFDHKGETLPAQFVPNTNGKIQWTFNVTIAPIAIGGDVKSKNTNDLSFAVTNVAHTAYSGK
;
A
#
# COMPACT_ATOMS: atom_id res chain seq x y z
N MET A 1 11.13 25.74 7.01
CA MET A 1 10.74 24.44 7.60
C MET A 1 9.25 24.26 7.39
N THR A 2 8.83 23.20 6.71
CA THR A 2 7.40 22.84 6.65
C THR A 2 6.94 22.46 8.06
N GLY A 3 5.82 23.03 8.50
CA GLY A 3 5.22 22.66 9.78
C GLY A 3 4.90 21.16 9.84
N LYS A 4 4.75 20.61 11.05
CA LYS A 4 4.39 19.20 11.22
C LYS A 4 3.02 18.93 10.56
N ILE A 5 2.98 18.08 9.53
CA ILE A 5 1.74 17.57 8.95
C ILE A 5 1.33 16.33 9.75
N ARG A 6 0.12 16.35 10.33
CA ARG A 6 -0.39 15.30 11.23
C ARG A 6 -1.59 14.55 10.68
N THR A 7 -2.11 14.96 9.53
CA THR A 7 -3.31 14.40 8.90
C THR A 7 -2.96 13.75 7.57
N LEU A 8 -3.48 12.55 7.35
CA LEU A 8 -3.52 11.94 6.03
C LEU A 8 -4.55 12.70 5.17
N GLY A 9 -4.23 12.92 3.89
CA GLY A 9 -5.14 13.56 2.95
C GLY A 9 -5.09 15.10 2.94
N PRO A 10 -5.41 15.75 1.80
CA PRO A 10 -5.58 15.14 0.48
C PRO A 10 -4.26 14.49 0.02
N GLY A 11 -4.35 13.27 -0.49
CA GLY A 11 -3.23 12.39 -0.81
C GLY A 11 -3.49 11.61 -2.09
N ILE A 12 -2.54 10.76 -2.48
CA ILE A 12 -2.60 9.98 -3.71
C ILE A 12 -2.19 8.55 -3.41
N PHE A 13 -2.95 7.57 -3.89
CA PHE A 13 -2.45 6.21 -4.11
C PHE A 13 -2.80 5.78 -5.53
N LYS A 14 -1.78 5.44 -6.32
CA LYS A 14 -1.97 5.00 -7.69
C LYS A 14 -0.99 3.92 -8.09
N ILE A 15 -1.46 3.03 -8.95
CA ILE A 15 -0.62 2.18 -9.79
C ILE A 15 -0.10 3.05 -10.93
N THR A 16 1.21 3.11 -11.10
CA THR A 16 1.90 4.00 -12.05
C THR A 16 2.37 3.29 -13.30
N ASP A 17 1.92 2.05 -13.50
CA ASP A 17 2.21 1.32 -14.73
C ASP A 17 1.64 2.05 -15.96
N THR A 18 2.29 1.89 -17.12
CA THR A 18 1.91 2.62 -18.33
C THR A 18 0.65 2.04 -18.99
N GLU A 19 0.48 0.72 -18.92
CA GLU A 19 -0.65 0.01 -19.52
C GLU A 19 -1.76 -0.20 -18.48
N ASN A 20 -1.37 -0.58 -17.25
CA ASN A 20 -2.28 -0.96 -16.18
C ASN A 20 -2.38 0.12 -15.08
N GLY A 21 -2.11 1.38 -15.41
CA GLY A 21 -2.18 2.48 -14.47
C GLY A 21 -3.60 2.70 -13.95
N ARG A 22 -3.76 2.80 -12.63
CA ARG A 22 -5.07 3.06 -11.99
C ARG A 22 -4.91 3.87 -10.71
N ASP A 23 -5.78 4.86 -10.52
CA ASP A 23 -5.83 5.73 -9.34
C ASP A 23 -6.91 5.22 -8.38
N PHE A 24 -6.56 5.04 -7.11
CA PHE A 24 -7.45 4.49 -6.07
C PHE A 24 -7.77 5.56 -5.02
N SER A 25 -7.27 6.79 -5.20
CA SER A 25 -7.31 7.84 -4.17
C SER A 25 -8.73 8.22 -3.79
N ALA A 26 -9.70 8.05 -4.69
CA ALA A 26 -11.11 8.32 -4.45
C ALA A 26 -11.84 7.17 -3.74
N ASP A 27 -11.31 5.95 -3.82
CA ASP A 27 -11.92 4.75 -3.25
C ASP A 27 -11.45 4.49 -1.81
N LEU A 28 -10.25 4.96 -1.47
CA LEU A 28 -9.61 4.74 -0.17
C LEU A 28 -10.16 5.67 0.92
N THR A 29 -10.70 5.06 1.97
CA THR A 29 -11.08 5.75 3.22
C THR A 29 -9.99 5.64 4.29
N LYS A 30 -9.06 4.68 4.12
CA LYS A 30 -7.85 4.49 4.93
C LYS A 30 -6.72 4.03 4.00
N ALA A 31 -5.49 4.44 4.31
CA ALA A 31 -4.29 4.01 3.59
C ALA A 31 -3.08 4.01 4.54
N GLN A 32 -2.32 2.93 4.54
CA GLN A 32 -1.14 2.74 5.39
C GLN A 32 -0.10 1.89 4.66
N LEU A 33 1.15 2.36 4.69
CA LEU A 33 2.31 1.57 4.30
C LEU A 33 2.95 1.03 5.59
N ASN A 34 2.79 -0.26 5.84
CA ASN A 34 3.03 -0.90 7.12
C ASN A 34 4.28 -1.81 7.07
N PRO A 35 5.36 -1.49 7.81
CA PRO A 35 6.52 -2.37 7.93
C PRO A 35 6.28 -3.46 8.99
N SER A 36 6.83 -4.64 8.77
CA SER A 36 6.92 -5.71 9.75
C SER A 36 8.35 -6.19 9.86
N ASN A 37 8.91 -6.19 11.07
CA ASN A 37 10.27 -6.66 11.34
C ASN A 37 10.20 -8.02 11.99
N SER A 38 10.97 -8.97 11.47
CA SER A 38 11.15 -10.29 12.04
C SER A 38 12.64 -10.57 12.18
N SER A 39 13.04 -11.20 13.28
CA SER A 39 14.41 -11.61 13.52
C SER A 39 14.45 -13.12 13.69
N ASP A 40 15.45 -13.76 13.10
CA ASP A 40 15.69 -15.19 13.30
C ASP A 40 16.25 -15.45 14.71
N ASP A 41 16.19 -16.71 15.15
CA ASP A 41 16.88 -17.11 16.37
C ASP A 41 18.40 -16.86 16.23
N PRO A 42 19.08 -16.35 17.28
CA PRO A 42 20.50 -16.09 17.22
C PRO A 42 21.27 -17.39 16.98
N THR A 43 22.18 -17.36 16.01
CA THR A 43 23.13 -18.44 15.79
C THR A 43 24.32 -18.24 16.72
N THR A 44 24.47 -19.11 17.72
CA THR A 44 25.61 -19.07 18.65
C THR A 44 26.81 -19.80 18.05
N TYR A 45 27.96 -19.14 18.04
CA TYR A 45 29.23 -19.69 17.57
C TYR A 45 30.06 -20.29 18.71
N LEU A 46 31.04 -21.12 18.36
CA LEU A 46 31.89 -21.82 19.33
C LEU A 46 32.73 -20.88 20.20
N ASP A 47 33.00 -19.66 19.72
CA ASP A 47 33.70 -18.61 20.46
C ASP A 47 32.78 -17.81 21.41
N GLY A 48 31.50 -18.14 21.45
CA GLY A 48 30.48 -17.48 22.27
C GLY A 48 29.89 -16.21 21.64
N SER A 49 30.25 -15.88 20.39
CA SER A 49 29.57 -14.81 19.64
C SER A 49 28.20 -15.26 19.14
N GLU A 50 27.30 -14.30 18.91
CA GLU A 50 25.96 -14.54 18.37
C GLU A 50 25.74 -13.68 17.13
N GLU A 51 25.12 -14.26 16.11
CA GLU A 51 24.64 -13.54 14.93
C GLU A 51 23.11 -13.65 14.84
N THR A 52 22.45 -12.52 14.63
CA THR A 52 21.00 -12.44 14.41
C THR A 52 20.72 -11.72 13.10
N ASN A 53 19.98 -12.39 12.21
CA ASN A 53 19.48 -11.77 10.98
C ASN A 53 18.11 -11.16 11.23
N THR A 54 17.90 -9.94 10.71
CA THR A 54 16.61 -9.24 10.80
C THR A 54 16.14 -8.89 9.40
N THR A 55 14.89 -9.23 9.11
CA THR A 55 14.22 -8.96 7.83
C THR A 55 13.05 -7.99 8.05
N THR A 56 12.96 -6.97 7.20
CA THR A 56 11.80 -6.06 7.15
C THR A 56 10.97 -6.35 5.91
N THR A 57 9.70 -6.73 6.10
CA THR A 57 8.71 -6.84 5.03
C THR A 57 7.76 -5.64 5.07
N TRP A 58 7.13 -5.32 3.95
CA TRP A 58 6.19 -4.21 3.84
C TRP A 58 4.87 -4.68 3.26
N THR A 59 3.78 -4.09 3.75
CA THR A 59 2.43 -4.27 3.21
C THR A 59 1.79 -2.90 3.01
N PHE A 60 1.00 -2.76 1.95
CA PHE A 60 0.12 -1.60 1.78
C PHE A 60 -1.29 -2.04 2.13
N GLU A 61 -1.84 -1.39 3.14
CA GLU A 61 -3.15 -1.70 3.71
C GLU A 61 -4.08 -0.50 3.49
N GLY A 62 -5.34 -0.78 3.24
CA GLY A 62 -6.35 0.26 3.08
C GLY A 62 -7.75 -0.28 3.22
N THR A 63 -8.71 0.64 3.38
CA THR A 63 -10.13 0.31 3.38
C THR A 63 -10.77 1.03 2.21
N VAL A 64 -11.37 0.28 1.28
CA VAL A 64 -12.04 0.83 0.10
C VAL A 64 -13.55 0.76 0.24
N GLY A 65 -14.25 1.74 -0.33
CA GLY A 65 -15.68 1.63 -0.56
C GLY A 65 -15.96 0.65 -1.71
N ASP A 66 -16.99 -0.18 -1.57
CA ASP A 66 -17.42 -1.04 -2.66
C ASP A 66 -17.98 -0.20 -3.81
N ASP A 67 -17.47 -0.45 -5.01
CA ASP A 67 -18.06 -0.05 -6.27
C ASP A 67 -18.50 -1.30 -7.02
N PHE A 68 -19.81 -1.40 -7.27
CA PHE A 68 -20.45 -2.52 -7.97
C PHE A 68 -20.64 -2.26 -9.47
N SER A 69 -20.00 -1.21 -10.02
CA SER A 69 -19.92 -1.01 -11.46
C SER A 69 -19.02 -2.06 -12.12
N GLU A 70 -19.22 -2.30 -13.42
CA GLU A 70 -18.39 -3.26 -14.19
C GLU A 70 -16.92 -2.84 -14.23
N ASP A 71 -16.63 -1.54 -14.12
CA ASP A 71 -15.27 -0.99 -14.08
C ASP A 71 -14.78 -0.75 -12.64
N GLY A 72 -15.53 -1.22 -11.64
CA GLY A 72 -15.28 -0.99 -10.22
C GLY A 72 -13.92 -1.53 -9.77
N LEU A 73 -13.43 -0.98 -8.65
CA LEU A 73 -12.08 -1.31 -8.18
C LEU A 73 -11.90 -2.81 -7.93
N ALA A 74 -12.91 -3.47 -7.37
CA ALA A 74 -12.86 -4.90 -7.09
C ALA A 74 -12.73 -5.77 -8.35
N VAL A 75 -13.36 -5.37 -9.47
CA VAL A 75 -13.27 -6.07 -10.76
C VAL A 75 -11.84 -5.99 -11.28
N TRP A 76 -11.27 -4.79 -11.30
CA TRP A 76 -9.90 -4.57 -11.75
C TRP A 76 -8.87 -5.31 -10.88
N LEU A 77 -9.04 -5.32 -9.56
CA LEU A 77 -8.19 -6.09 -8.66
C LEU A 77 -8.28 -7.60 -8.92
N PHE A 78 -9.46 -8.10 -9.31
CA PHE A 78 -9.64 -9.49 -9.67
C PHE A 78 -8.95 -9.84 -11.00
N ASP A 79 -9.02 -8.96 -12.00
CA ASP A 79 -8.45 -9.20 -13.33
C ASP A 79 -6.91 -9.17 -13.29
N HIS A 80 -6.33 -8.24 -12.52
CA HIS A 80 -4.87 -8.08 -12.38
C HIS A 80 -4.26 -8.87 -11.22
N LYS A 81 -5.02 -9.77 -10.57
CA LYS A 81 -4.53 -10.54 -9.40
C LYS A 81 -3.22 -11.28 -9.70
N GLY A 82 -2.27 -11.16 -8.78
CA GLY A 82 -0.95 -11.80 -8.87
C GLY A 82 0.08 -11.01 -9.68
N GLU A 83 -0.31 -9.95 -10.40
CA GLU A 83 0.64 -9.05 -11.06
C GLU A 83 1.39 -8.21 -10.03
N THR A 84 2.67 -7.95 -10.30
CA THR A 84 3.49 -7.02 -9.51
C THR A 84 3.67 -5.73 -10.29
N LEU A 85 3.01 -4.67 -9.85
CA LEU A 85 2.95 -3.39 -10.56
C LEU A 85 3.57 -2.25 -9.73
N PRO A 86 4.22 -1.25 -10.36
CA PRO A 86 4.75 -0.10 -9.66
C PRO A 86 3.62 0.80 -9.15
N ALA A 87 3.80 1.35 -7.95
CA ALA A 87 2.83 2.19 -7.27
C ALA A 87 3.49 3.41 -6.60
N GLN A 88 2.66 4.43 -6.38
CA GLN A 88 3.01 5.66 -5.67
C GLN A 88 1.99 5.92 -4.57
N PHE A 89 2.50 6.26 -3.38
CA PHE A 89 1.71 6.75 -2.25
C PHE A 89 2.21 8.13 -1.79
N VAL A 90 1.32 9.12 -1.85
CA VAL A 90 1.52 10.47 -1.31
C VAL A 90 0.56 10.64 -0.13
N PRO A 91 1.03 10.57 1.13
CA PRO A 91 0.13 10.64 2.29
C PRO A 91 -0.61 11.99 2.39
N ASN A 92 0.09 13.08 2.05
CA ASN A 92 -0.47 14.42 2.05
C ASN A 92 0.30 15.30 1.06
N THR A 93 -0.38 15.92 0.11
CA THR A 93 0.24 16.75 -0.93
C THR A 93 0.95 17.99 -0.38
N ASN A 94 0.54 18.49 0.80
CA ASN A 94 1.21 19.58 1.50
C ASN A 94 2.48 19.12 2.23
N GLY A 95 2.58 17.82 2.56
CA GLY A 95 3.77 17.22 3.17
C GLY A 95 4.93 17.07 2.20
N LYS A 96 4.67 17.15 0.88
CA LYS A 96 5.68 17.12 -0.20
C LYS A 96 6.62 15.91 -0.13
N ILE A 97 6.11 14.77 0.34
CA ILE A 97 6.80 13.47 0.36
C ILE A 97 5.98 12.45 -0.42
N GLN A 98 6.65 11.61 -1.20
CA GLN A 98 6.06 10.44 -1.85
C GLN A 98 6.86 9.19 -1.52
N TRP A 99 6.14 8.07 -1.48
CA TRP A 99 6.68 6.72 -1.37
C TRP A 99 6.41 5.99 -2.67
N THR A 100 7.43 5.33 -3.21
CA THR A 100 7.32 4.52 -4.43
C THR A 100 7.73 3.10 -4.11
N PHE A 101 7.03 2.13 -4.70
CA PHE A 101 7.25 0.71 -4.44
C PHE A 101 6.55 -0.13 -5.49
N ASN A 102 6.76 -1.44 -5.47
CA ASN A 102 5.98 -2.39 -6.25
C ASN A 102 4.96 -3.07 -5.33
N VAL A 103 3.71 -3.17 -5.78
CA VAL A 103 2.64 -3.93 -5.11
C VAL A 103 2.34 -5.19 -5.87
N THR A 104 2.13 -6.30 -5.17
CA THR A 104 1.48 -7.48 -5.75
C THR A 104 -0.03 -7.34 -5.58
N ILE A 105 -0.75 -7.27 -6.70
CA ILE A 105 -2.20 -7.08 -6.72
C ILE A 105 -2.89 -8.32 -6.17
N ALA A 106 -3.85 -8.10 -5.26
CA ALA A 106 -4.69 -9.13 -4.68
C ALA A 106 -6.16 -8.74 -4.78
N PRO A 107 -7.08 -9.70 -4.98
CA PRO A 107 -8.50 -9.43 -4.89
C PRO A 107 -8.91 -9.07 -3.45
N ILE A 108 -10.01 -8.35 -3.32
CA ILE A 108 -10.65 -8.02 -2.05
C ILE A 108 -11.98 -8.76 -1.91
N ALA A 109 -12.57 -8.73 -0.72
CA ALA A 109 -13.96 -9.15 -0.56
C ALA A 109 -14.90 -8.23 -1.36
N ILE A 110 -16.02 -8.78 -1.83
CA ILE A 110 -17.00 -8.10 -2.68
C ILE A 110 -18.36 -8.17 -2.01
N GLY A 111 -18.94 -7.01 -1.69
CA GLY A 111 -20.26 -6.93 -1.06
C GLY A 111 -20.22 -6.93 0.46
N GLY A 112 -21.40 -7.10 1.04
CA GLY A 112 -21.64 -7.00 2.48
C GLY A 112 -23.13 -6.91 2.77
N ASP A 113 -23.51 -6.03 3.69
CA ASP A 113 -24.91 -5.86 4.08
C ASP A 113 -25.75 -5.29 2.93
N VAL A 114 -26.96 -5.84 2.77
CA VAL A 114 -27.93 -5.40 1.75
C VAL A 114 -28.47 -4.02 2.13
N LYS A 115 -28.55 -3.10 1.15
CA LYS A 115 -28.93 -1.69 1.31
C LYS A 115 -27.96 -0.84 2.13
N SER A 116 -26.71 -1.28 2.25
CA SER A 116 -25.62 -0.53 2.89
C SER A 116 -24.57 -0.10 1.87
N LYS A 117 -23.83 0.98 2.20
CA LYS A 117 -22.57 1.30 1.52
C LYS A 117 -21.48 0.48 2.19
N ASN A 118 -21.09 -0.62 1.56
CA ASN A 118 -20.12 -1.54 2.09
C ASN A 118 -18.70 -1.04 1.89
N THR A 119 -17.80 -1.49 2.76
CA THR A 119 -16.37 -1.22 2.67
C THR A 119 -15.62 -2.51 2.88
N ASN A 120 -14.53 -2.71 2.16
CA ASN A 120 -13.70 -3.89 2.27
C ASN A 120 -12.23 -3.49 2.46
N ASP A 121 -11.50 -4.31 3.19
CA ASP A 121 -10.08 -4.09 3.43
C ASP A 121 -9.25 -4.71 2.30
N LEU A 122 -8.23 -3.97 1.88
CA LEU A 122 -7.21 -4.40 0.93
C LEU A 122 -5.88 -4.58 1.66
N SER A 123 -5.11 -5.56 1.21
CA SER A 123 -3.75 -5.80 1.69
C SER A 123 -2.90 -6.26 0.51
N PHE A 124 -1.92 -5.44 0.13
CA PHE A 124 -0.96 -5.77 -0.92
C PHE A 124 0.42 -6.00 -0.32
N ALA A 125 1.09 -7.05 -0.76
CA ALA A 125 2.51 -7.25 -0.47
C ALA A 125 3.33 -6.18 -1.21
N VAL A 126 4.30 -5.59 -0.53
CA VAL A 126 5.09 -4.47 -1.04
C VAL A 126 6.57 -4.83 -1.09
N THR A 127 7.22 -4.47 -2.19
CA THR A 127 8.68 -4.57 -2.35
C THR A 127 9.26 -3.27 -2.91
N ASN A 128 10.59 -3.11 -2.82
CA ASN A 128 11.31 -1.95 -3.38
C ASN A 128 10.83 -0.59 -2.85
N VAL A 129 10.53 -0.52 -1.55
CA VAL A 129 10.10 0.73 -0.91
C VAL A 129 11.22 1.77 -0.94
N ALA A 130 10.89 2.93 -1.50
CA ALA A 130 11.75 4.11 -1.49
C ALA A 130 10.90 5.37 -1.24
N HIS A 131 11.55 6.45 -0.81
CA HIS A 131 10.91 7.76 -0.70
C HIS A 131 11.64 8.81 -1.53
N THR A 132 10.91 9.80 -2.03
CA THR A 132 11.49 10.99 -2.65
C THR A 132 10.62 12.22 -2.36
N ALA A 133 11.15 13.41 -2.61
CA ALA A 133 10.34 14.62 -2.56
C ALA A 133 9.19 14.54 -3.59
N TYR A 134 7.98 14.88 -3.16
CA TYR A 134 6.83 14.99 -4.04
C TYR A 134 6.78 16.40 -4.64
N SER A 135 7.05 16.51 -5.94
CA SER A 135 7.09 17.76 -6.69
C SER A 135 5.78 18.08 -7.42
N GLY A 136 4.75 17.24 -7.29
CA GLY A 136 3.49 17.40 -8.02
C GLY A 136 2.82 18.76 -7.78
N LYS A 137 2.14 19.24 -8.83
CA LYS A 137 1.28 20.43 -8.81
C LYS A 137 0.00 20.15 -8.05
#